data_AF-A0A117QQ16-F1
#
_entry.id   AF-A0A117QQ16-F1
#
_cell.length_a   1.000
_cell.length_b   1.000
_cell.length_c   1.000
_cell.angle_alpha   90.00
_cell.angle_beta   90.00
_cell.angle_gamma   90.00
#
_symmetry.space_group_name_H-M   'P 1'
#
loop_
_entity.id
_entity.type
_entity.pdbx_description
1 polymer ?
#
loop_
_entity_poly.entity_id
_entity_poly.type
_entity_poly.pdbx_seq_one_letter_code
_entity_poly.pdbx_strand_id
1 'polypeptide(L)'
;MQVKKKWTRTAGITAAGLCLTGLGVIGGIAIAAPSGSQAPYARAGALVNADGTVVHSKNVSEVTKPAGHNYCVRINDDDIDLSRALVTATPRDGISTSIRAIAGGCANGRGVLVGTYDTTNHGRAAGFYLAVL
;
A
#
# COMPACT_ATOMS: atom_id res chain seq x y z
N MET A 1 -33.13 42.56 40.29
CA MET A 1 -31.85 42.95 40.94
C MET A 1 -30.84 41.83 40.69
N GLN A 2 -29.60 42.21 40.40
CA GLN A 2 -28.40 41.46 39.94
C GLN A 2 -28.26 40.01 40.49
N VAL A 3 -27.59 39.05 39.83
CA VAL A 3 -26.14 39.00 39.57
C VAL A 3 -25.78 37.95 38.49
N LYS A 4 -24.93 38.33 37.52
CA LYS A 4 -24.14 37.45 36.63
C LYS A 4 -23.11 36.64 37.42
N LYS A 5 -22.82 35.39 37.04
CA LYS A 5 -21.48 34.82 37.29
C LYS A 5 -21.06 33.79 36.24
N LYS A 6 -20.07 34.18 35.41
CA LYS A 6 -19.18 33.30 34.64
C LYS A 6 -18.39 32.43 35.64
N TRP A 7 -18.02 31.20 35.28
CA TRP A 7 -16.61 30.77 35.29
C TRP A 7 -16.38 29.36 34.70
N THR A 8 -15.23 29.29 34.06
CA THR A 8 -14.60 28.23 33.29
C THR A 8 -13.97 27.17 34.20
N ARG A 9 -13.80 25.95 33.67
CA ARG A 9 -12.60 25.05 33.75
C ARG A 9 -12.85 23.62 34.25
N THR A 10 -12.68 22.70 33.29
CA THR A 10 -11.68 21.60 33.29
C THR A 10 -11.90 20.37 34.18
N ALA A 11 -11.57 19.24 33.54
CA ALA A 11 -11.08 17.96 34.07
C ALA A 11 -12.11 16.88 34.39
N GLY A 12 -11.92 15.73 33.74
CA GLY A 12 -12.59 14.47 34.05
C GLY A 12 -12.36 13.40 33.00
N ILE A 13 -11.11 13.14 32.59
CA ILE A 13 -10.80 11.86 31.94
C ILE A 13 -10.73 10.83 33.08
N THR A 14 -11.83 10.14 33.31
CA THR A 14 -11.90 8.96 34.17
C THR A 14 -12.36 7.77 33.34
N ALA A 15 -11.50 6.77 33.35
CA ALA A 15 -11.58 5.48 32.70
C ALA A 15 -12.87 4.71 33.02
N ALA A 16 -13.33 3.90 32.06
CA ALA A 16 -13.87 2.57 32.33
C ALA A 16 -13.97 1.82 31.00
N GLY A 17 -13.47 0.58 30.99
CA GLY A 17 -13.27 -0.21 29.79
C GLY A 17 -14.55 -0.67 29.10
N LEU A 18 -14.40 -0.95 27.81
CA LEU A 18 -15.20 -1.95 27.13
C LEU A 18 -14.25 -3.01 26.58
N CYS A 19 -14.33 -4.20 27.17
CA CYS A 19 -13.99 -5.44 26.50
C CYS A 19 -14.84 -5.53 25.23
N LEU A 20 -14.24 -5.24 24.08
CA LEU A 20 -14.73 -5.73 22.80
C LEU A 20 -13.84 -6.93 22.47
N THR A 21 -14.45 -8.11 22.47
CA THR A 21 -13.94 -9.28 21.74
C THR A 21 -13.86 -8.89 20.27
N GLY A 22 -12.76 -8.24 19.90
CA GLY A 22 -12.53 -7.68 18.59
C GLY A 22 -12.07 -8.76 17.63
N LEU A 23 -12.96 -9.12 16.71
CA LEU A 23 -12.64 -9.76 15.44
C LEU A 23 -11.31 -9.24 14.90
N GLY A 24 -10.41 -10.16 14.56
CA GLY A 24 -9.07 -9.85 14.05
C GLY A 24 -9.16 -8.89 12.86
N VAL A 25 -8.81 -7.63 13.11
CA VAL A 25 -8.48 -6.68 12.05
C VAL A 25 -7.13 -7.18 11.52
N ILE A 26 -7.16 -7.97 10.45
CA ILE A 26 -6.00 -8.17 9.59
C ILE A 26 -5.78 -6.83 8.86
N GLY A 27 -5.32 -5.84 9.62
CA GLY A 27 -4.91 -4.55 9.10
C GLY A 27 -3.58 -4.77 8.42
N GLY A 28 -3.61 -4.89 7.09
CA GLY A 28 -2.39 -4.87 6.30
C GLY A 28 -1.60 -3.61 6.64
N ILE A 29 -0.30 -3.75 6.86
CA ILE A 29 0.57 -2.59 7.06
C ILE A 29 0.64 -1.79 5.75
N ALA A 30 0.21 -0.54 5.84
CA ALA A 30 0.27 0.46 4.80
C ALA A 30 1.61 1.20 4.93
N ILE A 31 2.47 1.12 3.92
CA ILE A 31 3.78 1.79 3.95
C ILE A 31 3.75 2.90 2.91
N ALA A 32 3.92 4.14 3.37
CA ALA A 32 3.98 5.31 2.51
C ALA A 32 5.19 5.21 1.57
N ALA A 33 4.98 5.53 0.30
CA ALA A 33 6.02 5.41 -0.70
C ALA A 33 6.90 6.68 -0.75
N PRO A 34 8.23 6.58 -0.73
CA PRO A 34 9.12 7.73 -0.89
C PRO A 34 9.08 8.24 -2.34
N SER A 35 8.98 9.56 -2.53
CA SER A 35 8.93 10.20 -3.84
C SER A 35 10.35 10.49 -4.40
N GLY A 36 10.46 10.64 -5.73
CA GLY A 36 11.71 11.07 -6.38
C GLY A 36 12.45 9.99 -7.17
N SER A 37 11.81 8.89 -7.57
CA SER A 37 12.43 7.88 -8.43
C SER A 37 12.62 8.37 -9.87
N GLN A 38 13.80 8.10 -10.45
CA GLN A 38 14.15 8.48 -11.81
C GLN A 38 13.65 7.45 -12.82
N ALA A 39 12.43 7.66 -13.31
CA ALA A 39 11.81 6.87 -14.37
C ALA A 39 11.19 7.82 -15.41
N PRO A 40 11.93 8.27 -16.43
CA PRO A 40 11.47 9.32 -17.35
C PRO A 40 10.28 8.88 -18.21
N TYR A 41 10.21 7.59 -18.56
CA TYR A 41 9.15 7.05 -19.41
C TYR A 41 8.01 6.36 -18.64
N ALA A 42 8.23 5.98 -17.38
CA ALA A 42 7.15 5.42 -16.56
C ALA A 42 6.34 6.56 -15.95
N ARG A 43 5.01 6.47 -16.06
CA ARG A 43 4.07 7.41 -15.44
C ARG A 43 3.96 7.17 -13.95
N ALA A 44 3.99 5.91 -13.52
CA ALA A 44 4.13 5.53 -12.13
C ALA A 44 5.02 4.30 -11.97
N GLY A 45 5.58 4.10 -10.78
CA GLY A 45 6.38 2.92 -10.50
C GLY A 45 6.93 2.90 -9.09
N ALA A 46 7.34 1.71 -8.65
CA ALA A 46 7.94 1.51 -7.35
C ALA A 46 8.95 0.37 -7.35
N LEU A 47 9.96 0.50 -6.50
CA LEU A 47 10.80 -0.60 -6.05
C LEU A 47 10.31 -1.03 -4.67
N VAL A 48 9.83 -2.27 -4.57
CA VAL A 48 9.21 -2.82 -3.37
C VAL A 48 10.05 -3.99 -2.86
N ASN A 49 10.31 -4.03 -1.56
CA ASN A 49 10.99 -5.14 -0.89
C ASN A 49 10.01 -6.28 -0.57
N ALA A 50 10.55 -7.46 -0.25
CA ALA A 50 9.74 -8.63 0.10
C ALA A 50 8.81 -8.41 1.31
N ASP A 51 9.15 -7.52 2.24
CA ASP A 51 8.31 -7.16 3.39
C ASP A 51 7.18 -6.16 3.03
N GLY A 52 7.18 -5.60 1.83
CA GLY A 52 6.23 -4.60 1.34
C GLY A 52 6.72 -3.15 1.50
N THR A 53 7.89 -2.93 2.12
CA THR A 53 8.48 -1.59 2.21
C THR A 53 8.87 -1.07 0.83
N VAL A 54 8.72 0.24 0.62
CA VAL A 54 9.02 0.89 -0.65
C VAL A 54 10.37 1.58 -0.56
N VAL A 55 11.30 1.22 -1.44
CA VAL A 55 12.65 1.80 -1.49
C VAL A 55 12.66 3.09 -2.29
N HIS A 56 12.01 3.06 -3.47
CA HIS A 56 11.89 4.20 -4.38
C HIS A 56 10.52 4.17 -5.04
N SER A 57 9.93 5.34 -5.29
CA SER A 57 8.72 5.41 -6.07
C SER A 57 8.55 6.71 -6.86
N LYS A 58 7.66 6.64 -7.85
CA LYS A 58 7.13 7.77 -8.62
C LYS A 58 5.63 7.57 -8.75
N ASN A 59 4.85 8.57 -8.36
CA ASN A 59 3.38 8.56 -8.46
C ASN A 59 2.72 7.32 -7.82
N VAL A 60 3.32 6.79 -6.75
CA VAL A 60 2.74 5.76 -5.89
C VAL A 60 2.50 6.40 -4.54
N SER A 61 1.31 6.24 -3.98
CA SER A 61 0.97 6.77 -2.65
C SER A 61 1.34 5.80 -1.53
N GLU A 62 1.19 4.50 -1.79
CA GLU A 62 1.23 3.48 -0.75
C GLU A 62 1.41 2.10 -1.36
N VAL A 63 2.11 1.23 -0.64
CA VAL A 63 2.05 -0.21 -0.86
C VAL A 63 1.48 -0.88 0.39
N THR A 64 0.42 -1.66 0.19
CA THR A 64 -0.20 -2.46 1.25
C THR A 64 0.12 -3.94 1.00
N LYS A 65 0.58 -4.65 2.03
CA LYS A 65 0.79 -6.10 1.98
C LYS A 65 -0.25 -6.80 2.86
N PRO A 66 -1.44 -7.14 2.33
CA PRO A 66 -2.52 -7.69 3.14
C PRO A 66 -2.17 -9.06 3.76
N ALA A 67 -1.49 -9.95 3.04
CA ALA A 67 -0.90 -11.17 3.59
C ALA A 67 0.03 -11.88 2.57
N GLY A 68 1.08 -12.54 3.08
CA GLY A 68 1.88 -13.50 2.32
C GLY A 68 2.70 -12.87 1.19
N HIS A 69 2.32 -13.18 -0.05
CA HIS A 69 3.08 -12.90 -1.27
C HIS A 69 2.37 -11.93 -2.23
N ASN A 70 1.27 -11.32 -1.77
CA ASN A 70 0.47 -10.37 -2.53
C ASN A 70 0.68 -8.94 -2.01
N TYR A 71 0.83 -8.02 -2.94
CA TYR A 71 1.08 -6.61 -2.70
C TYR A 71 0.08 -5.78 -3.50
N CYS A 72 -0.50 -4.78 -2.86
CA CYS A 72 -1.32 -3.77 -3.54
C CYS A 72 -0.52 -2.48 -3.63
N VAL A 73 -0.20 -2.05 -4.85
CA VAL A 73 0.51 -0.79 -5.11
C VAL A 73 -0.50 0.24 -5.58
N ARG A 74 -0.77 1.25 -4.74
CA ARG A 74 -1.77 2.30 -5.03
C ARG A 74 -1.13 3.46 -5.79
N ILE A 75 -1.70 3.79 -6.94
CA ILE A 75 -1.21 4.84 -7.82
C ILE A 75 -1.81 6.19 -7.40
N ASN A 76 -0.97 7.22 -7.34
CA ASN A 76 -1.27 8.58 -6.89
C ASN A 76 -1.25 9.59 -8.04
N ASP A 77 -1.68 9.16 -9.23
CA ASP A 77 -1.81 9.98 -10.42
C ASP A 77 -3.19 9.65 -11.02
N ASP A 78 -4.09 10.63 -11.01
CA ASP A 78 -5.47 10.48 -11.46
C ASP A 78 -5.58 10.43 -12.99
N ASP A 79 -4.54 10.83 -13.73
CA ASP A 79 -4.51 10.77 -15.19
C ASP A 79 -4.14 9.37 -15.72
N ILE A 80 -3.71 8.47 -14.84
CA ILE A 80 -3.37 7.10 -15.20
C ILE A 80 -4.63 6.23 -15.17
N ASP A 81 -5.13 5.89 -16.35
CA ASP A 81 -6.17 4.88 -16.52
C ASP A 81 -5.55 3.47 -16.57
N LEU A 82 -5.58 2.76 -15.44
CA LEU A 82 -5.05 1.40 -15.32
C LEU A 82 -5.72 0.36 -16.24
N SER A 83 -6.91 0.65 -16.79
CA SER A 83 -7.54 -0.25 -17.77
C SER A 83 -6.87 -0.22 -19.15
N ARG A 84 -6.11 0.86 -19.43
CA ARG A 84 -5.40 1.08 -20.70
C ARG A 84 -3.88 1.17 -20.53
N ALA A 85 -3.40 1.23 -19.30
CA ALA A 85 -1.98 1.33 -18.99
C ALA A 85 -1.26 0.01 -19.25
N LEU A 86 0.00 0.11 -19.69
CA LEU A 86 0.89 -1.06 -19.72
C LEU A 86 1.54 -1.19 -18.35
N VAL A 87 1.25 -2.31 -17.68
CA VAL A 87 1.82 -2.62 -16.37
C VAL A 87 2.83 -3.73 -16.54
N THR A 88 4.06 -3.47 -16.09
CA THR A 88 5.13 -4.47 -16.03
C THR A 88 5.66 -4.58 -14.61
N ALA A 89 5.86 -5.81 -14.16
CA ALA A 89 6.51 -6.09 -12.89
C ALA A 89 7.58 -7.14 -13.11
N THR A 90 8.77 -6.89 -12.55
CA THR A 90 9.93 -7.77 -12.71
C THR A 90 10.50 -8.15 -11.35
N PRO A 91 10.85 -9.43 -11.13
CA PRO A 91 11.51 -9.84 -9.89
C PRO A 91 12.80 -9.07 -9.68
N ARG A 92 13.02 -8.64 -8.43
CA ARG A 92 14.32 -8.16 -7.99
C ARG A 92 15.18 -9.30 -7.48
N ASP A 93 14.55 -10.21 -6.73
CA ASP A 93 15.25 -11.25 -5.98
C ASP A 93 15.24 -12.60 -6.70
N GLY A 94 16.36 -12.94 -7.33
CA GLY A 94 16.69 -14.28 -7.84
C GLY A 94 15.96 -14.72 -9.11
N ILE A 95 16.54 -15.71 -9.80
CA ILE A 95 16.04 -16.31 -11.05
C ILE A 95 14.85 -17.25 -10.85
N SER A 96 14.47 -17.52 -9.60
CA SER A 96 13.43 -18.49 -9.23
C SER A 96 12.12 -17.86 -8.75
N THR A 97 11.94 -16.57 -9.01
CA THR A 97 10.72 -15.84 -8.65
C THR A 97 9.93 -15.54 -9.92
N SER A 98 8.66 -15.95 -9.97
CA SER A 98 7.71 -15.52 -10.98
C SER A 98 6.78 -14.47 -10.41
N ILE A 99 6.30 -13.56 -11.26
CA ILE A 99 5.45 -12.44 -10.86
C ILE A 99 4.22 -12.39 -11.74
N ARG A 100 3.08 -12.10 -11.11
CA ARG A 100 1.84 -11.73 -11.77
C ARG A 100 1.44 -10.34 -11.32
N ALA A 101 1.24 -9.43 -12.28
CA ALA A 101 0.70 -8.10 -12.03
C ALA A 101 -0.66 -7.96 -12.69
N ILE A 102 -1.63 -7.42 -11.96
CA ILE A 102 -3.00 -7.18 -12.42
C ILE A 102 -3.31 -5.70 -12.22
N ALA A 103 -3.36 -4.97 -13.34
CA ALA A 103 -3.74 -3.56 -13.34
C ALA A 103 -5.18 -3.39 -12.84
N GLY A 104 -5.43 -2.42 -11.96
CA GLY A 104 -6.74 -2.22 -11.33
C GLY A 104 -7.17 -3.36 -10.39
N GLY A 105 -6.29 -4.32 -10.09
CA GLY A 105 -6.61 -5.50 -9.27
C GLY A 105 -6.79 -5.21 -7.77
N CYS A 106 -6.54 -3.98 -7.32
CA CYS A 106 -6.74 -3.57 -5.93
C CYS A 106 -7.04 -2.06 -5.80
N ALA A 107 -7.22 -1.58 -4.57
CA ALA A 107 -7.48 -0.17 -4.24
C ALA A 107 -8.65 0.44 -5.06
N ASN A 108 -9.76 -0.28 -5.17
CA ASN A 108 -10.95 0.14 -5.94
C ASN A 108 -10.64 0.48 -7.41
N GLY A 109 -9.77 -0.30 -8.06
CA GLY A 109 -9.38 -0.08 -9.46
C GLY A 109 -8.24 0.92 -9.64
N ARG A 110 -7.73 1.53 -8.56
CA ARG A 110 -6.63 2.51 -8.59
C ARG A 110 -5.25 1.93 -8.25
N GLY A 111 -5.17 0.62 -8.07
CA GLY A 111 -3.93 -0.04 -7.71
C GLY A 111 -3.61 -1.24 -8.58
N VAL A 112 -2.33 -1.58 -8.63
CA VAL A 112 -1.84 -2.81 -9.24
C VAL A 112 -1.71 -3.87 -8.16
N LEU A 113 -2.38 -5.01 -8.34
CA LEU A 113 -2.17 -6.19 -7.51
C LEU A 113 -0.97 -6.97 -8.06
N VAL A 114 0.07 -7.16 -7.24
CA VAL A 114 1.27 -7.92 -7.60
C VAL A 114 1.35 -9.15 -6.71
N GLY A 115 1.32 -10.33 -7.32
CA GLY A 115 1.57 -11.62 -6.67
C GLY A 115 2.96 -12.12 -7.02
N THR A 116 3.67 -12.63 -6.03
CA THR A 116 5.01 -13.22 -6.17
C THR A 116 4.98 -14.72 -5.87
N TYR A 117 5.61 -15.53 -6.70
CA TYR A 117 5.59 -16.99 -6.61
C TYR A 117 6.97 -17.56 -6.86
N ASP A 118 7.23 -18.77 -6.40
CA ASP A 118 8.40 -19.53 -6.83
C ASP A 118 8.18 -20.16 -8.23
N THR A 119 9.17 -20.92 -8.72
CA THR A 119 9.11 -21.63 -10.01
C THR A 119 8.09 -22.77 -10.04
N THR A 120 7.57 -23.17 -8.89
CA THR A 120 6.55 -24.22 -8.73
C THR A 120 5.14 -23.64 -8.49
N ASN A 121 4.98 -22.32 -8.64
CA ASN A 121 3.75 -21.57 -8.40
C ASN A 121 3.28 -21.51 -6.93
N HIS A 122 4.14 -21.83 -5.96
CA HIS A 122 3.81 -21.55 -4.56
C HIS A 122 4.06 -20.07 -4.26
N GLY A 123 3.12 -19.45 -3.55
CA GLY A 123 3.22 -18.04 -3.18
C GLY A 123 4.40 -17.78 -2.26
N ARG A 124 5.33 -16.91 -2.69
CA ARG A 124 6.56 -16.60 -1.96
C ARG A 124 6.85 -15.11 -2.03
N ALA A 125 6.81 -14.45 -0.87
CA ALA A 125 7.14 -13.04 -0.76
C ALA A 125 8.55 -12.74 -1.32
N ALA A 126 8.63 -11.81 -2.26
CA ALA A 126 9.87 -11.38 -2.89
C ALA A 126 9.78 -9.90 -3.28
N GLY A 127 10.93 -9.23 -3.36
CA GLY A 127 11.01 -7.87 -3.87
C GLY A 127 10.86 -7.81 -5.39
N PHE A 128 10.38 -6.68 -5.88
CA PHE A 128 10.11 -6.46 -7.30
C PHE A 128 10.21 -5.00 -7.70
N TYR A 129 10.39 -4.79 -8.99
CA TYR A 129 10.20 -3.50 -9.65
C TYR A 129 8.82 -3.49 -10.31
N LEU A 130 8.11 -2.39 -10.19
CA LEU A 130 6.85 -2.13 -10.88
C LEU A 130 7.00 -0.86 -11.72
N ALA A 131 6.54 -0.91 -12.97
CA ALA A 131 6.38 0.26 -13.82
C ALA A 131 5.01 0.24 -14.50
N VAL A 132 4.40 1.43 -14.56
CA VAL A 132 3.15 1.73 -15.25
C VAL A 132 3.47 2.80 -16.28
N LEU A 133 3.20 2.50 -17.55
CA LEU A 133 3.46 3.37 -18.70
C LEU A 133 2.17 4.01 -19.20
#